data_AF-A0A1H8JGM0-F1
#
_entry.id   AF-A0A1H8JGM0-F1
#
_cell.length_a   1.000
_cell.length_b   1.000
_cell.length_c   1.000
_cell.angle_alpha   90.00
_cell.angle_beta   90.00
_cell.angle_gamma   90.00
#
_symmetry.space_group_name_H-M   'P 1'
#
loop_
_entity.id
_entity.type
_entity.pdbx_description
1 polymer ?
#
loop_
_entity_poly.entity_id
_entity_poly.type
_entity_poly.pdbx_seq_one_letter_code
_entity_poly.pdbx_strand_id
1 'polypeptide(L)'
;MDLIQGLAAASAAIGIAKDLREIDRGVDEASYKLKIAELISALADTKIALADAKEKITSLEAELDRTTKGDLCPKCRIGRLSLASSSRMSMGGLGNYGVEEWKFTCGNSECDFETKKVNDPQGLVPKFIAKR
;
A
#
# COMPACT_ATOMS: atom_id res chain seq x y z
N MET A 1 11.94 -14.91 2.97
CA MET A 1 11.97 -16.38 2.97
C MET A 1 10.62 -16.95 3.39
N ASP A 2 9.78 -16.18 4.12
CA ASP A 2 8.49 -16.63 4.69
C ASP A 2 7.39 -17.05 3.72
N LEU A 3 7.20 -16.37 2.60
CA LEU A 3 6.04 -16.66 1.74
C LEU A 3 6.06 -18.08 1.15
N ILE A 4 7.23 -18.56 0.73
CA ILE A 4 7.39 -19.91 0.15
C ILE A 4 7.19 -20.97 1.23
N GLN A 5 7.70 -20.73 2.44
CA GLN A 5 7.52 -21.62 3.59
C GLN A 5 6.07 -21.66 4.06
N GLY A 6 5.40 -20.50 4.12
CA GLY A 6 3.97 -20.40 4.44
C GLY A 6 3.08 -21.13 3.44
N LEU A 7 3.41 -21.05 2.14
CA LEU A 7 2.68 -21.77 1.10
C LEU A 7 2.87 -23.30 1.22
N ALA A 8 4.09 -23.74 1.57
CA ALA A 8 4.37 -25.14 1.85
C ALA A 8 3.61 -25.64 3.11
N ALA A 9 3.58 -24.84 4.18
CA ALA A 9 2.82 -25.14 5.39
C ALA A 9 1.31 -25.22 5.11
N ALA A 10 0.77 -24.32 4.28
CA ALA A 10 -0.62 -24.36 3.86
C ALA A 10 -0.93 -25.62 3.04
N SER A 11 -0.05 -26.00 2.11
CA SER A 11 -0.18 -27.24 1.35
C SER A 11 -0.15 -28.48 2.25
N ALA A 12 0.71 -28.50 3.26
CA ALA A 12 0.78 -29.57 4.24
C ALA A 12 -0.51 -29.64 5.07
N ALA A 13 -1.02 -28.50 5.55
CA ALA A 13 -2.29 -28.43 6.27
C ALA A 13 -3.47 -28.98 5.43
N ILE A 14 -3.52 -28.65 4.13
CA ILE A 14 -4.53 -29.18 3.20
C ILE A 14 -4.38 -30.70 3.04
N GLY A 15 -3.15 -31.22 2.95
CA GLY A 15 -2.88 -32.65 2.92
C GLY A 15 -3.39 -33.36 4.17
N ILE A 16 -3.02 -32.86 5.35
CA ILE A 16 -3.44 -33.43 6.64
C ILE A 16 -4.97 -33.40 6.79
N ALA A 17 -5.62 -32.33 6.33
CA ALA A 17 -7.09 -32.24 6.36
C ALA A 17 -7.77 -33.27 5.45
N LYS A 18 -7.14 -33.68 4.34
CA LYS A 18 -7.61 -34.79 3.50
C LYS A 18 -7.42 -36.12 4.20
N ASP A 19 -6.24 -36.37 4.76
CA ASP A 19 -5.96 -37.60 5.52
C ASP A 19 -6.97 -37.78 6.66
N LEU A 20 -7.29 -36.69 7.39
CA LEU A 20 -8.29 -36.69 8.47
C LEU A 20 -9.71 -37.06 8.00
N ARG A 21 -10.05 -36.86 6.72
CA ARG A 21 -11.34 -37.30 6.15
C ARG A 21 -11.36 -38.79 5.83
N GLU A 22 -10.21 -39.38 5.57
CA GLU A 22 -10.06 -40.79 5.20
C GLU A 22 -9.91 -41.70 6.43
N ILE A 23 -9.51 -41.15 7.59
CA ILE A 23 -9.42 -41.90 8.84
C ILE A 23 -10.82 -42.27 9.36
N ASP A 24 -11.06 -43.56 9.54
CA ASP A 24 -12.24 -44.06 10.26
C ASP A 24 -12.08 -43.79 11.77
N ARG A 25 -12.84 -42.81 12.26
CA ARG A 25 -12.76 -42.29 13.63
C ARG A 25 -13.01 -43.35 14.72
N GLY A 26 -13.69 -44.45 14.38
CA GLY A 26 -14.04 -45.51 15.32
C GLY A 26 -12.90 -46.48 15.65
N VAL A 27 -11.86 -46.54 14.81
CA VAL A 27 -10.80 -47.56 14.91
C VAL A 27 -9.45 -46.96 15.34
N ASP A 28 -9.19 -45.68 15.05
CA ASP A 28 -7.88 -45.08 15.26
C ASP A 28 -7.92 -43.66 15.87
N GLU A 29 -8.37 -43.58 17.13
CA GLU A 29 -8.46 -42.32 17.88
C GLU A 29 -7.10 -41.65 18.11
N ALA A 30 -6.04 -42.45 18.29
CA ALA A 30 -4.69 -41.95 18.52
C ALA A 30 -4.12 -41.28 17.27
N SER A 31 -4.22 -41.92 16.10
CA SER A 31 -3.77 -41.32 14.84
C SER A 31 -4.61 -40.10 14.47
N TYR A 32 -5.91 -40.12 14.73
CA TYR A 32 -6.78 -38.96 14.51
C TYR A 32 -6.34 -37.75 15.35
N LYS A 33 -6.07 -37.94 16.65
CA LYS A 33 -5.57 -36.88 17.53
C LYS A 33 -4.21 -36.36 17.10
N LEU A 34 -3.30 -37.24 16.68
CA LEU A 34 -1.98 -36.85 16.17
C LEU A 34 -2.11 -35.99 14.92
N LYS A 35 -2.93 -36.40 13.95
CA LYS A 35 -3.17 -35.63 12.73
C LYS A 35 -3.81 -34.27 12.98
N ILE A 36 -4.69 -34.15 13.98
CA ILE A 36 -5.19 -32.84 14.40
C ILE A 36 -4.06 -31.96 14.94
N ALA A 37 -3.17 -32.51 15.76
CA ALA A 37 -2.03 -31.74 16.29
C ALA A 37 -1.12 -31.26 15.14
N GLU A 38 -0.80 -32.13 14.17
CA GLU A 38 -0.04 -31.78 12.98
C GLU A 38 -0.73 -30.67 12.16
N LEU A 39 -2.06 -30.75 11.99
CA LEU A 39 -2.85 -29.74 11.29
C LEU A 39 -2.77 -28.38 11.99
N ILE A 40 -2.91 -28.36 13.32
CA ILE A 40 -2.85 -27.14 14.13
C ILE A 40 -1.47 -26.47 13.99
N SER A 41 -0.39 -27.26 14.06
CA SER A 41 0.96 -26.75 13.85
C SER A 41 1.14 -26.15 12.45
N ALA A 42 0.75 -26.88 11.40
CA ALA A 42 0.86 -26.39 10.02
C ALA A 42 0.05 -25.11 9.76
N LEU A 43 -1.13 -24.98 10.40
CA LEU A 43 -1.95 -23.77 10.32
C LEU A 43 -1.33 -22.60 11.10
N ALA A 44 -0.70 -22.86 12.25
CA ALA A 44 0.00 -21.83 13.01
C ALA A 44 1.15 -21.24 12.19
N ASP A 45 1.95 -22.09 11.56
CA ASP A 45 3.05 -21.67 10.67
C ASP A 45 2.53 -20.86 9.48
N THR A 46 1.42 -21.32 8.88
CA THR A 46 0.75 -20.59 7.79
C THR A 46 0.30 -19.20 8.24
N LYS A 47 -0.27 -19.08 9.45
CA LYS A 47 -0.76 -17.81 10.00
C LYS A 47 0.38 -16.83 10.25
N ILE A 48 1.52 -17.30 10.76
CA ILE A 48 2.72 -16.48 10.97
C ILE A 48 3.21 -15.95 9.62
N ALA A 49 3.40 -16.82 8.64
CA ALA A 49 3.86 -16.42 7.31
C ALA A 49 2.90 -15.42 6.62
N LEU A 50 1.59 -15.55 6.86
CA LEU A 50 0.59 -14.61 6.34
C LEU A 50 0.66 -13.24 7.05
N ALA A 51 0.92 -13.22 8.35
CA ALA A 51 1.10 -11.97 9.10
C ALA A 51 2.33 -11.20 8.57
N ASP A 52 3.45 -11.90 8.38
CA ASP A 52 4.69 -11.31 7.86
C ASP A 52 4.51 -10.81 6.42
N ALA A 53 3.78 -11.56 5.60
CA ALA A 53 3.42 -11.15 4.25
C ALA A 53 2.59 -9.86 4.23
N LYS A 54 1.61 -9.75 5.13
CA LYS A 54 0.76 -8.57 5.27
C LYS A 54 1.57 -7.34 5.71
N GLU A 55 2.48 -7.52 6.66
CA GLU A 55 3.38 -6.44 7.10
C GLU A 55 4.26 -5.97 5.93
N LYS A 56 4.83 -6.90 5.17
CA LYS A 56 5.66 -6.58 4.02
C LYS A 56 4.88 -5.85 2.91
N ILE A 57 3.64 -6.26 2.63
CA ILE A 57 2.76 -5.55 1.69
C ILE A 57 2.53 -4.13 2.17
N THR A 58 2.13 -3.95 3.44
CA THR A 58 1.86 -2.62 4.01
C THR A 58 3.09 -1.72 3.95
N SER A 59 4.28 -2.27 4.22
CA SER A 59 5.55 -1.54 4.12
C SER A 59 5.85 -1.13 2.68
N LEU A 60 5.73 -2.05 1.72
CA LEU A 60 5.95 -1.78 0.29
C LEU A 60 4.93 -0.78 -0.27
N GLU A 61 3.67 -0.85 0.15
CA GLU A 61 2.63 0.13 -0.20
C GLU A 61 3.01 1.52 0.34
N ALA A 62 3.49 1.61 1.57
CA ALA A 62 3.96 2.89 2.14
C ALA A 62 5.17 3.45 1.40
N GLU A 63 6.12 2.60 0.98
CA GLU A 63 7.26 3.01 0.14
C GLU A 63 6.82 3.46 -1.25
N LEU A 64 5.95 2.69 -1.91
CA LEU A 64 5.33 3.06 -3.19
C LEU A 64 4.64 4.41 -3.08
N ASP A 65 3.87 4.62 -2.03
CA ASP A 65 3.21 5.89 -1.75
C ASP A 65 4.24 7.03 -1.63
N ARG A 66 5.32 6.83 -0.88
CA ARG A 66 6.37 7.86 -0.71
C ARG A 66 7.04 8.22 -2.02
N THR A 67 7.32 7.22 -2.87
CA THR A 67 8.10 7.42 -4.11
C THR A 67 7.23 7.75 -5.33
N THR A 68 5.94 7.40 -5.29
CA THR A 68 5.01 7.51 -6.43
C THR A 68 4.04 8.68 -6.29
N LYS A 69 3.92 9.30 -5.11
CA LYS A 69 3.08 10.50 -4.92
C LYS A 69 3.53 11.64 -5.83
N GLY A 70 2.56 12.22 -6.55
CA GLY A 70 2.75 13.33 -7.46
C GLY A 70 2.59 12.95 -8.94
N ASP A 71 2.14 13.93 -9.73
CA ASP A 71 2.04 13.82 -11.18
C ASP A 71 3.43 13.65 -11.80
N LEU A 72 3.50 12.96 -12.94
CA LEU A 72 4.73 12.92 -13.74
C LEU A 72 5.08 14.33 -14.22
N CYS A 73 6.37 14.66 -14.19
CA CYS A 73 6.86 15.92 -14.74
C CYS A 73 6.60 15.96 -16.25
N PRO A 74 5.87 16.96 -16.77
CA PRO A 74 5.57 17.06 -18.19
C PRO A 74 6.80 17.38 -19.04
N LYS A 75 7.89 17.90 -18.44
CA LYS A 75 9.14 18.21 -19.14
C LYS A 75 10.00 16.98 -19.39
N CYS A 76 10.41 16.27 -18.34
CA CYS A 76 11.32 15.13 -18.46
C CYS A 76 10.63 13.77 -18.51
N ARG A 77 9.35 13.66 -18.09
CA ARG A 77 8.59 12.40 -17.96
C ARG A 77 9.26 11.29 -17.11
N ILE A 78 10.33 11.63 -16.40
CA ILE A 78 11.11 10.72 -15.55
C ILE A 78 10.85 11.06 -14.08
N GLY A 79 11.07 12.32 -13.69
CA GLY A 79 10.82 12.78 -12.33
C GLY A 79 9.33 13.04 -12.05
N ARG A 80 8.95 13.06 -10.78
CA ARG A 80 7.62 13.45 -10.31
C ARG A 80 7.64 14.88 -9.75
N LEU A 81 6.49 15.53 -9.79
CA LEU A 81 6.29 16.84 -9.17
C LEU A 81 6.14 16.69 -7.66
N SER A 82 7.01 17.33 -6.90
CA SER A 82 6.91 17.48 -5.45
C SER A 82 6.51 18.91 -5.10
N LEU A 83 5.74 19.07 -4.02
CA LEU A 83 5.37 20.38 -3.50
C LEU A 83 6.62 21.03 -2.89
N ALA A 84 7.09 22.13 -3.49
CA ALA A 84 8.23 22.90 -2.99
C ALA A 84 7.79 23.90 -1.92
N SER A 85 6.65 24.54 -2.12
CA SER A 85 6.04 25.42 -1.12
C SER A 85 4.54 25.56 -1.35
N SER A 86 3.82 25.82 -0.26
CA SER A 86 2.46 26.34 -0.27
C SER A 86 2.44 27.73 0.36
N SER A 87 1.62 28.62 -0.17
CA SER A 87 1.44 29.96 0.36
C SER A 87 -0.03 30.36 0.28
N ARG A 88 -0.51 31.05 1.31
CA ARG A 88 -1.90 31.54 1.32
C ARG A 88 -2.10 32.50 0.16
N MET A 89 -3.20 32.32 -0.57
CA MET A 89 -3.47 33.19 -1.69
C MET A 89 -3.86 34.59 -1.19
N SER A 90 -3.09 35.60 -1.58
CA SER A 90 -3.27 36.99 -1.15
C SER A 90 -4.39 37.71 -1.92
N MET A 91 -4.77 37.20 -3.09
CA MET A 91 -5.78 37.82 -3.95
C MET A 91 -7.20 37.64 -3.40
N GLY A 92 -7.93 38.75 -3.24
CA GLY A 92 -9.38 38.76 -2.97
C GLY A 92 -9.81 38.21 -1.60
N GLY A 93 -8.89 38.08 -0.63
CA GLY A 93 -9.18 37.48 0.67
C GLY A 93 -9.42 35.96 0.64
N LEU A 94 -9.17 35.31 -0.50
CA LEU A 94 -9.44 33.88 -0.71
C LEU A 94 -8.58 32.97 0.19
N GLY A 95 -7.40 33.42 0.60
CA GLY A 95 -6.59 32.73 1.61
C GLY A 95 -7.30 32.55 2.96
N ASN A 96 -8.27 33.39 3.31
CA ASN A 96 -9.08 33.22 4.53
C ASN A 96 -10.06 32.05 4.43
N TYR A 97 -10.34 31.60 3.21
CA TYR A 97 -11.21 30.46 2.92
C TYR A 97 -10.41 29.17 2.63
N GLY A 98 -9.11 29.17 2.94
CA GLY A 98 -8.24 28.00 2.78
C GLY A 98 -7.72 27.79 1.35
N VAL A 99 -7.85 28.78 0.46
CA VAL A 99 -7.27 28.72 -0.88
C VAL A 99 -5.77 29.01 -0.81
N GLU A 100 -4.97 28.10 -1.38
CA GLU A 100 -3.51 28.17 -1.38
C GLU A 100 -2.95 28.17 -2.79
N GLU A 101 -1.85 28.89 -3.00
CA GLU A 101 -0.99 28.72 -4.17
C GLU A 101 0.09 27.68 -3.83
N TRP A 102 0.13 26.61 -4.61
CA TRP A 102 1.10 25.52 -4.48
C TRP A 102 2.12 25.62 -5.60
N LYS A 103 3.39 25.72 -5.24
CA LYS A 103 4.53 25.69 -6.16
C LYS A 103 5.11 24.28 -6.16
N PHE A 104 5.13 23.67 -7.34
CA PHE A 104 5.67 22.32 -7.56
C PHE A 104 6.97 22.39 -8.33
N THR A 105 7.93 21.57 -7.94
CA THR A 105 9.21 21.37 -8.65
C THR A 105 9.39 19.92 -9.02
N CYS A 106 10.09 19.64 -10.11
CA CYS A 106 10.48 18.29 -10.44
C CYS A 106 11.52 17.76 -9.44
N GLY A 107 11.33 16.53 -8.95
CA GLY A 107 12.29 15.87 -8.07
C GLY A 107 13.54 15.32 -8.76
N ASN A 108 13.67 15.43 -10.09
CA ASN A 108 14.86 14.99 -10.82
C ASN A 108 15.92 16.12 -10.81
N SER A 109 17.14 15.81 -10.37
CA SER A 109 18.26 16.77 -10.33
C SER A 109 18.65 17.33 -11.70
N GLU A 110 18.34 16.60 -12.78
CA GLU A 110 18.60 17.03 -14.16
C GLU A 110 17.41 17.80 -14.79
N CYS A 111 16.34 18.05 -14.03
CA CYS A 111 15.13 18.71 -14.52
C CYS A 111 14.71 19.88 -13.62
N ASP A 112 14.84 21.08 -14.16
CA ASP A 112 14.48 22.39 -13.57
C ASP A 112 13.01 22.79 -13.80
N PHE A 113 12.11 21.83 -14.06
CA PHE A 113 10.70 22.16 -14.31
C PHE A 113 9.99 22.60 -13.02
N GLU A 114 9.30 23.73 -13.12
CA GLU A 114 8.47 24.30 -12.05
C GLU A 114 7.07 24.65 -12.60
N THR A 115 6.04 24.40 -11.80
CA THR A 115 4.68 24.85 -12.09
C THR A 115 3.98 25.32 -10.82
N LYS A 116 3.02 26.22 -10.98
CA LYS A 116 2.10 26.61 -9.92
C LYS A 116 0.75 25.95 -10.14
N LYS A 117 0.03 25.65 -9.05
CA LYS A 117 -1.36 25.22 -9.06
C LYS A 117 -2.08 25.88 -7.90
N VAL A 118 -3.34 26.22 -8.11
CA VAL A 118 -4.21 26.70 -7.02
C VAL A 118 -4.86 25.48 -6.37
N ASN A 119 -4.67 25.33 -5.06
CA ASN A 119 -5.42 24.38 -4.24
C ASN A 119 -6.61 25.09 -3.62
N ASP A 120 -7.80 24.71 -4.05
CA ASP A 120 -9.06 25.29 -3.60
C ASP A 120 -9.98 24.17 -3.07
N PRO A 121 -9.96 23.89 -1.76
CA PRO A 121 -10.76 22.83 -1.17
C PRO A 121 -12.27 23.13 -1.17
N GLN A 122 -12.67 24.39 -1.35
CA GLN A 122 -14.08 24.81 -1.29
C GLN A 122 -14.68 25.15 -2.67
N GLY A 123 -13.88 25.13 -3.74
CA GLY A 123 -14.34 25.40 -5.11
C GLY A 123 -14.80 26.84 -5.34
N LEU A 124 -14.26 27.78 -4.56
CA LEU A 124 -14.57 29.22 -4.62
C LEU A 124 -13.91 29.92 -5.81
N VAL A 125 -12.83 29.37 -6.36
CA VAL A 125 -12.07 29.93 -7.47
C VAL A 125 -12.68 29.48 -8.80
N PRO A 126 -13.07 30.41 -9.68
CA PRO A 126 -13.54 30.06 -11.01
C PRO A 126 -12.50 29.24 -11.79
N LYS A 127 -12.95 28.17 -12.47
CA LYS A 127 -12.09 27.17 -13.14
C LYS A 127 -11.10 27.74 -14.17
N PHE A 128 -11.33 28.94 -14.69
CA PHE A 128 -10.44 29.62 -15.63
C PHE A 128 -9.23 30.28 -14.95
N ILE A 129 -9.31 30.56 -13.65
CA ILE A 129 -8.20 31.10 -12.84
C ILE A 129 -7.37 29.95 -12.25
N ALA A 130 -8.02 28.85 -11.86
CA ALA A 130 -7.35 27.69 -11.24
C ALA A 130 -6.38 26.92 -12.16
N LYS A 131 -6.40 27.17 -13.48
CA LYS A 131 -5.54 26.53 -14.49
C LYS A 131 -4.31 27.36 -14.91
N ARG A 132 -4.13 28.57 -14.37
CA ARG A 132 -2.97 29.43 -14.67
C ARG A 132 -1.82 29.19 -13.72
#